data_AF-A0A2V8FMA6-F1
#
_entry.id   AF-A0A2V8FMA6-F1
#
_cell.length_a   1.000
_cell.length_b   1.000
_cell.length_c   1.000
_cell.angle_alpha   90.00
_cell.angle_beta   90.00
_cell.angle_gamma   90.00
#
_symmetry.space_group_name_H-M   'P 1'
#
loop_
_entity.id
_entity.type
_entity.pdbx_description
1 polymer ?
#
loop_
_entity_poly.entity_id
_entity_poly.type
_entity_poly.pdbx_seq_one_letter_code
_entity_poly.pdbx_strand_id
1 'polypeptide(L)'
;MPYACAQPIPGATIQMHGPDGYLSQPGDDAGYAVFTLPAGFTDSDVIIDAPEYLTARAHIDVAGTHDSPRHNIVLMTSVHVDPSKIPLGQLAAIRGAMWTARLNLPYGPRPNQDDNILAMAFYEVYGATDRRRMLAQYHDVDGYTHAVTGPITGNDCYHGQYPCRRSLPTEAEWQAYLDTLQEWWDAGVAPIFFAHPDGWSFEATRDALTPLLEQPRAQKLIRIVVPSGWEPTRYDWSSCTWAAFARWGRETLPNALILIHTVSDVDAPVGTDARCDDNGRSNGEGWARVTPFLHGWLAQSGAFADPCGHGDPNHPERTNFENWTELFDPNARGSYQDRFQHGYAGWPTFSAWGNAPLRVYAGEYASYWSYWNNRPESEAQDWGDAAMRSGADGYLDGGRVPARLRRAR
;
A
#
# COMPACT_ATOMS: atom_id res chain seq x y z
N MET A 1 -25.01 0.46 22.27
CA MET A 1 -25.17 -0.75 21.42
C MET A 1 -25.53 -1.91 22.33
N PRO A 2 -26.45 -2.81 21.95
CA PRO A 2 -26.77 -3.96 22.79
C PRO A 2 -25.59 -4.93 22.75
N TYR A 3 -25.02 -5.22 23.91
CA TYR A 3 -23.91 -6.18 24.08
C TYR A 3 -24.35 -7.53 23.51
N ALA A 4 -23.72 -7.98 22.43
CA ALA A 4 -23.82 -9.37 22.00
C ALA A 4 -23.30 -10.26 23.14
N CYS A 5 -23.98 -11.36 23.43
CA CYS A 5 -23.52 -12.34 24.40
C CYS A 5 -22.09 -12.78 24.05
N ALA A 6 -21.11 -12.41 24.88
CA ALA A 6 -19.71 -12.77 24.67
C ALA A 6 -19.57 -14.30 24.75
N GLN A 7 -19.08 -14.91 23.68
CA GLN A 7 -18.71 -16.33 23.66
C GLN A 7 -17.33 -16.51 24.31
N PRO A 8 -17.08 -17.61 25.04
CA PRO A 8 -15.75 -17.93 25.55
C PRO A 8 -14.69 -18.04 24.44
N ILE A 9 -13.43 -17.73 24.77
CA ILE A 9 -12.27 -17.88 23.87
C ILE A 9 -11.33 -18.95 24.45
N PRO A 10 -11.46 -20.22 24.03
CA PRO A 10 -10.59 -21.30 24.48
C PRO A 10 -9.12 -21.07 24.12
N GLY A 11 -8.20 -21.44 25.01
CA GLY A 11 -6.77 -21.43 24.73
C GLY A 11 -6.09 -20.05 24.68
N ALA A 12 -6.78 -18.97 25.07
CA ALA A 12 -6.16 -17.66 25.27
C ALA A 12 -5.01 -17.75 26.29
N THR A 13 -3.89 -17.09 26.03
CA THR A 13 -2.79 -17.00 27.00
C THR A 13 -3.03 -15.80 27.90
N ILE A 14 -3.16 -16.04 29.20
CA ILE A 14 -3.40 -14.98 30.19
C ILE A 14 -2.14 -14.87 31.05
N GLN A 15 -1.61 -13.66 31.14
CA GLN A 15 -0.42 -13.33 31.93
C GLN A 15 -0.79 -12.33 33.02
N MET A 16 -0.42 -12.62 34.27
CA MET A 16 -0.57 -11.70 35.40
C MET A 16 0.80 -11.24 35.88
N HIS A 17 1.00 -9.92 35.97
CA HIS A 17 2.23 -9.31 36.42
C HIS A 17 2.23 -9.10 37.94
N GLY A 18 3.07 -9.85 38.65
CA GLY A 18 3.27 -9.73 40.08
C GLY A 18 4.60 -9.09 40.49
N PRO A 19 4.87 -8.99 41.80
CA PRO A 19 6.09 -8.40 42.34
C PRO A 19 7.38 -9.11 41.89
N ASP A 20 7.30 -10.43 41.64
CA ASP A 20 8.44 -11.31 41.36
C ASP A 20 8.51 -11.79 39.88
N GLY A 21 7.66 -11.26 38.99
CA GLY A 21 7.60 -11.64 37.58
C GLY A 21 6.19 -11.89 37.05
N TYR A 22 6.07 -12.64 35.95
CA TYR A 22 4.79 -12.97 35.33
C TYR A 22 4.36 -14.41 35.65
N LEU A 23 3.07 -14.59 35.96
CA LEU A 23 2.40 -15.89 35.96
C LEU A 23 1.65 -16.05 34.65
N SER A 24 1.74 -17.20 33.99
CA SER A 24 1.05 -17.47 32.72
C SER A 24 0.18 -18.72 32.84
N GLN A 25 -1.08 -18.63 32.43
CA GLN A 25 -2.02 -19.75 32.34
C GLN A 25 -2.76 -19.70 31.01
N PRO A 26 -2.94 -20.84 30.32
CA PRO A 26 -3.90 -20.92 29.23
C PRO A 26 -5.34 -20.87 29.78
N GLY A 27 -6.25 -20.27 29.02
CA GLY A 27 -7.68 -20.34 29.26
C GLY A 27 -8.24 -21.72 28.92
N ASP A 28 -9.18 -22.20 29.72
CA ASP A 28 -9.91 -23.44 29.49
C ASP A 28 -10.96 -23.33 28.37
N ASP A 29 -11.63 -24.43 28.05
CA ASP A 29 -12.68 -24.50 27.01
C ASP A 29 -13.90 -23.60 27.30
N ALA A 30 -14.03 -23.13 28.54
CA ALA A 30 -15.06 -22.20 28.97
C ALA A 30 -14.55 -20.75 29.07
N GLY A 31 -13.32 -20.48 28.64
CA GLY A 31 -12.70 -19.15 28.58
C GLY A 31 -12.19 -18.61 29.90
N TYR A 32 -12.02 -19.47 30.91
CA TYR A 32 -11.50 -19.09 32.23
C TYR A 32 -10.05 -19.51 32.41
N ALA A 33 -9.26 -18.70 33.12
CA ALA A 33 -8.00 -19.14 33.70
C ALA A 33 -8.03 -18.92 35.22
N VAL A 34 -7.44 -19.86 35.95
CA VAL A 34 -7.35 -19.82 37.42
C VAL A 34 -5.91 -19.64 37.83
N PHE A 35 -5.63 -18.56 38.54
CA PHE A 35 -4.31 -18.27 39.10
C PHE A 35 -4.33 -18.53 40.60
N THR A 36 -3.36 -19.32 41.06
CA THR A 36 -3.04 -19.43 42.49
C THR A 36 -1.98 -18.39 42.80
N LEU A 37 -2.35 -17.34 43.52
CA LEU A 37 -1.49 -16.19 43.77
C LEU A 37 -0.62 -16.41 45.02
N PRO A 38 0.67 -16.02 44.99
CA PRO A 38 1.52 -16.00 46.19
C PRO A 38 0.97 -15.05 47.28
N ALA A 39 1.34 -15.29 48.54
CA ALA A 39 0.96 -14.40 49.64
C ALA A 39 1.59 -13.00 49.45
N GLY A 40 0.81 -11.93 49.60
CA GLY A 40 1.27 -10.53 49.44
C GLY A 40 1.06 -9.93 48.06
N PHE A 41 0.42 -10.66 47.15
CA PHE A 41 0.03 -10.18 45.83
C PHE A 41 -1.16 -9.21 45.95
N THR A 42 -1.01 -7.97 45.50
CA THR A 42 -1.95 -6.86 45.80
C THR A 42 -2.55 -6.24 44.55
N ASP A 43 -1.76 -5.97 43.52
CA ASP A 43 -2.21 -5.42 42.24
C ASP A 43 -1.59 -6.18 41.05
N SER A 44 -2.33 -6.33 39.95
CA SER A 44 -1.76 -6.89 38.72
C SER A 44 -2.31 -6.30 37.44
N ASP A 45 -1.38 -5.97 36.55
CA ASP A 45 -1.68 -5.85 35.14
C ASP A 45 -1.83 -7.25 34.55
N VAL A 46 -3.02 -7.51 34.02
CA VAL A 46 -3.34 -8.72 33.27
C VAL A 46 -3.21 -8.42 31.79
N ILE A 47 -2.39 -9.21 31.10
CA ILE A 47 -2.25 -9.20 29.65
C ILE A 47 -2.90 -10.46 29.12
N ILE A 48 -3.86 -10.31 28.23
CA ILE A 48 -4.54 -11.45 27.59
C ILE A 48 -4.24 -11.41 26.10
N ASP A 49 -3.68 -12.50 25.61
CA ASP A 49 -3.38 -12.70 24.20
C ASP A 49 -4.17 -13.90 23.67
N ALA A 50 -4.85 -13.72 22.54
CA ALA A 50 -5.54 -14.79 21.84
C ALA A 50 -5.43 -14.57 20.33
N PRO A 51 -5.18 -15.63 19.53
CA PRO A 51 -5.18 -15.52 18.07
C PRO A 51 -6.49 -14.90 17.56
N GLU A 52 -6.41 -13.94 16.62
CA GLU A 52 -7.56 -13.22 16.06
C GLU A 52 -8.21 -12.18 17.00
N TYR A 53 -7.58 -11.88 18.14
CA TYR A 53 -8.02 -10.83 19.07
C TYR A 53 -6.92 -9.81 19.35
N LEU A 54 -7.33 -8.57 19.63
CA LEU A 54 -6.41 -7.56 20.14
C LEU A 54 -5.95 -7.97 21.54
N THR A 55 -4.64 -7.89 21.80
CA THR A 55 -4.09 -8.09 23.14
C THR A 55 -4.76 -7.12 24.11
N ALA A 56 -5.48 -7.63 25.10
CA ALA A 56 -6.11 -6.82 26.12
C ALA A 56 -5.17 -6.61 27.29
N ARG A 57 -5.23 -5.41 27.89
CA ARG A 57 -4.57 -5.10 29.16
C ARG A 57 -5.61 -4.59 30.13
N ALA A 58 -5.68 -5.21 31.30
CA ALA A 58 -6.60 -4.80 32.36
C ALA A 58 -5.84 -4.74 33.68
N HIS A 59 -6.09 -3.71 34.46
CA HIS A 59 -5.60 -3.65 35.82
C HIS A 59 -6.64 -4.31 36.74
N ILE A 60 -6.19 -5.25 37.57
CA ILE A 60 -7.03 -5.95 38.53
C ILE A 60 -6.46 -5.71 39.93
N ASP A 61 -7.28 -5.09 40.78
CA ASP A 61 -7.03 -4.99 42.23
C ASP A 61 -7.40 -6.34 42.86
N VAL A 62 -6.39 -7.00 43.42
CA VAL A 62 -6.51 -8.31 44.07
C VAL A 62 -6.71 -8.13 45.60
N ALA A 63 -6.41 -6.95 46.12
CA ALA A 63 -6.38 -6.63 47.54
C ALA A 63 -7.75 -6.13 48.05
N GLY A 64 -8.72 -7.02 48.23
CA GLY A 64 -9.94 -6.62 48.95
C GLY A 64 -11.13 -7.58 48.97
N THR A 65 -11.08 -8.69 48.24
CA THR A 65 -12.26 -9.56 48.09
C THR A 65 -12.06 -10.88 48.82
N HIS A 66 -12.80 -11.07 49.91
CA HIS A 66 -12.84 -12.32 50.69
C HIS A 66 -13.50 -13.50 49.95
N ASP A 67 -14.01 -13.29 48.73
CA ASP A 67 -14.59 -14.30 47.84
C ASP A 67 -13.96 -14.16 46.45
N SER A 68 -13.58 -15.27 45.81
CA SER A 68 -12.92 -15.32 44.49
C SER A 68 -13.61 -14.43 43.44
N PRO A 69 -13.13 -13.22 43.13
CA PRO A 69 -13.81 -12.35 42.18
C PRO A 69 -13.60 -12.91 40.77
N ARG A 70 -14.69 -13.09 40.02
CA ARG A 70 -14.62 -13.40 38.59
C ARG A 70 -14.53 -12.08 37.82
N HIS A 71 -13.40 -11.86 37.15
CA HIS A 71 -13.23 -10.73 36.22
C HIS A 71 -13.53 -11.19 34.80
N ASN A 72 -14.58 -10.63 34.20
CA ASN A 72 -14.88 -10.86 32.79
C ASN A 72 -14.16 -9.79 31.95
N ILE A 73 -13.17 -10.21 31.16
CA ILE A 73 -12.48 -9.34 30.22
C ILE A 73 -12.94 -9.71 28.81
N VAL A 74 -13.59 -8.78 28.13
CA VAL A 74 -14.05 -8.98 26.74
C VAL A 74 -12.90 -8.62 25.81
N LEU A 75 -12.43 -9.60 25.05
CA LEU A 75 -11.46 -9.35 23.98
C LEU A 75 -12.19 -8.81 22.75
N MET A 76 -11.64 -7.74 22.19
CA MET A 76 -12.06 -7.27 20.88
C MET A 76 -11.36 -8.14 19.84
N THR A 77 -12.10 -8.70 18.89
CA THR A 77 -11.49 -9.36 17.73
C THR A 77 -10.57 -8.37 17.03
N SER A 78 -9.33 -8.77 16.74
CA SER A 78 -8.65 -8.14 15.61
C SER A 78 -9.52 -8.49 14.41
N VAL A 79 -9.87 -7.50 13.59
CA VAL A 79 -10.62 -7.82 12.38
C VAL A 79 -9.62 -8.53 11.47
N HIS A 80 -9.48 -9.84 11.60
CA HIS A 80 -8.62 -10.61 10.73
C HIS A 80 -9.27 -10.61 9.35
N VAL A 81 -8.78 -9.73 8.47
CA VAL A 81 -9.34 -9.55 7.15
C VAL A 81 -8.80 -10.66 6.26
N ASP A 82 -9.71 -11.33 5.56
CA ASP A 82 -9.37 -12.22 4.47
C ASP A 82 -9.43 -11.45 3.15
N PRO A 83 -8.31 -10.89 2.67
CA PRO A 83 -8.31 -10.10 1.46
C PRO A 83 -8.66 -10.90 0.21
N SER A 84 -8.58 -12.24 0.23
CA SER A 84 -9.00 -13.09 -0.90
C SER A 84 -10.46 -12.83 -1.32
N LYS A 85 -11.30 -12.42 -0.36
CA LYS A 85 -12.74 -12.18 -0.53
C LYS A 85 -13.08 -10.77 -1.03
N ILE A 86 -12.11 -9.85 -1.08
CA ILE A 86 -12.35 -8.48 -1.52
C ILE A 86 -12.35 -8.44 -3.06
N PRO A 87 -13.41 -7.93 -3.70
CA PRO A 87 -13.45 -7.81 -5.16
C PRO A 87 -12.40 -6.84 -5.70
N LEU A 88 -11.78 -7.18 -6.83
CA LEU A 88 -10.79 -6.34 -7.50
C LEU A 88 -11.31 -4.92 -7.80
N GLY A 89 -12.59 -4.79 -8.15
CA GLY A 89 -13.19 -3.49 -8.42
C GLY A 89 -13.18 -2.53 -7.22
N GLN A 90 -13.26 -3.08 -6.00
CA GLN A 90 -13.13 -2.32 -4.74
C GLN A 90 -11.67 -1.97 -4.46
N LEU A 91 -10.75 -2.92 -4.68
CA LEU A 91 -9.31 -2.69 -4.52
C LEU A 91 -8.78 -1.62 -5.48
N ALA A 92 -9.40 -1.47 -6.64
CA ALA A 92 -8.98 -0.52 -7.67
C ALA A 92 -9.46 0.92 -7.41
N ALA A 93 -10.05 1.20 -6.25
CA ALA A 93 -10.42 2.54 -5.81
C ALA A 93 -9.29 3.14 -4.96
N ILE A 94 -8.11 3.33 -5.57
CA ILE A 94 -6.85 3.62 -4.86
C ILE A 94 -6.90 4.99 -4.18
N ARG A 95 -6.61 5.00 -2.88
CA ARG A 95 -6.47 6.22 -2.06
C ARG A 95 -5.29 6.03 -1.12
N GLY A 96 -4.16 6.59 -1.50
CA GLY A 96 -2.94 6.52 -0.73
C GLY A 96 -2.18 7.83 -0.68
N ALA A 97 -1.19 7.84 0.19
CA ALA A 97 -0.14 8.83 0.30
C ALA A 97 1.19 8.09 0.42
N MET A 98 2.01 8.10 -0.63
CA MET A 98 3.29 7.39 -0.60
C MET A 98 4.23 8.05 0.41
N TRP A 99 4.61 9.31 0.17
CA TRP A 99 5.57 10.05 1.02
C TRP A 99 5.08 11.43 1.41
N THR A 100 3.76 11.65 1.41
CA THR A 100 3.15 12.94 1.76
C THR A 100 2.58 12.96 3.17
N ALA A 101 2.07 11.83 3.66
CA ALA A 101 1.60 11.67 5.05
C ALA A 101 2.71 11.98 6.07
N ARG A 102 2.30 12.56 7.21
CA ARG A 102 3.21 13.06 8.25
C ARG A 102 3.05 12.33 9.57
N LEU A 103 4.17 11.99 10.22
CA LEU A 103 4.18 11.47 11.58
C LEU A 103 5.56 11.57 12.20
N ASN A 104 5.63 11.95 13.48
CA ASN A 104 6.85 11.91 14.27
C ASN A 104 7.35 10.47 14.46
N LEU A 105 8.40 10.13 13.71
CA LEU A 105 9.01 8.80 13.59
C LEU A 105 10.54 8.86 13.63
N PRO A 106 11.22 7.79 14.07
CA PRO A 106 12.68 7.77 14.25
C PRO A 106 13.50 7.75 12.95
N TYR A 107 12.91 7.37 11.81
CA TYR A 107 13.60 7.27 10.52
C TYR A 107 12.91 8.14 9.46
N GLY A 108 13.62 8.47 8.38
CA GLY A 108 13.14 9.36 7.32
C GLY A 108 13.95 10.66 7.21
N PRO A 109 13.52 11.61 6.35
CA PRO A 109 14.31 12.80 6.06
C PRO A 109 14.38 13.80 7.21
N ARG A 110 13.45 13.73 8.17
CA ARG A 110 13.36 14.63 9.33
C ARG A 110 13.12 13.84 10.61
N PRO A 111 14.06 12.98 11.03
CA PRO A 111 13.82 12.04 12.12
C PRO A 111 13.44 12.75 13.43
N ASN A 112 12.43 12.21 14.12
CA ASN A 112 11.85 12.67 15.37
C ASN A 112 11.17 14.07 15.33
N GLN A 113 10.74 14.52 14.16
CA GLN A 113 10.00 15.77 13.96
C GLN A 113 8.56 15.50 13.51
N ASP A 114 7.61 16.39 13.86
CA ASP A 114 6.19 16.19 13.55
C ASP A 114 5.88 16.26 12.04
N ASP A 115 6.75 16.91 11.26
CA ASP A 115 6.68 16.99 9.80
C ASP A 115 7.53 15.93 9.08
N ASN A 116 7.99 14.91 9.81
CA ASN A 116 8.66 13.76 9.20
C ASN A 116 7.69 12.95 8.33
N ILE A 117 8.25 12.17 7.40
CA ILE A 117 7.46 11.34 6.50
C ILE A 117 7.02 10.04 7.17
N LEU A 118 5.73 9.78 7.11
CA LEU A 118 5.16 8.46 7.33
C LEU A 118 5.30 7.65 6.03
N ALA A 119 6.44 6.96 5.87
CA ALA A 119 6.69 6.13 4.70
C ALA A 119 6.27 4.68 4.95
N MET A 120 5.08 4.31 4.47
CA MET A 120 4.59 2.93 4.57
C MET A 120 5.48 1.92 3.82
N ALA A 121 6.24 2.35 2.81
CA ALA A 121 7.20 1.50 2.10
C ALA A 121 8.32 0.92 2.98
N PHE A 122 8.56 1.52 4.17
CA PHE A 122 9.56 1.09 5.14
C PHE A 122 8.91 0.65 6.47
N TYR A 123 7.63 0.30 6.47
CA TYR A 123 6.87 0.00 7.69
C TYR A 123 7.51 -1.10 8.57
N GLU A 124 8.13 -2.09 7.96
CA GLU A 124 8.75 -3.25 8.63
C GLU A 124 9.98 -2.90 9.48
N VAL A 125 10.56 -1.71 9.29
CA VAL A 125 11.75 -1.27 10.04
C VAL A 125 11.38 -0.69 11.41
N TYR A 126 10.10 -0.40 11.62
CA TYR A 126 9.59 0.20 12.85
C TYR A 126 9.14 -0.86 13.86
N GLY A 127 9.30 -0.54 15.14
CA GLY A 127 8.80 -1.38 16.23
C GLY A 127 7.26 -1.37 16.31
N ALA A 128 6.67 -2.35 16.99
CA ALA A 128 5.22 -2.52 17.08
C ALA A 128 4.45 -1.26 17.55
N THR A 129 5.03 -0.46 18.45
CA THR A 129 4.43 0.79 18.93
C THR A 129 4.31 1.82 17.82
N ASP A 130 5.39 2.07 17.07
CA ASP A 130 5.38 3.03 15.97
C ASP A 130 4.53 2.54 14.81
N ARG A 131 4.60 1.25 14.48
CA ARG A 131 3.74 0.61 13.48
C ARG A 131 2.25 0.82 13.75
N ARG A 132 1.81 0.68 15.01
CA ARG A 132 0.42 0.99 15.41
C ARG A 132 0.09 2.48 15.22
N ARG A 133 0.99 3.39 15.59
CA ARG A 133 0.81 4.83 15.40
C ARG A 133 0.72 5.19 13.92
N MET A 134 1.55 4.56 13.08
CA MET A 134 1.55 4.74 11.63
C MET A 134 0.20 4.35 11.03
N LEU A 135 -0.32 3.15 11.34
CA LEU A 135 -1.62 2.72 10.83
C LEU A 135 -2.77 3.61 11.30
N ALA A 136 -2.78 3.99 12.58
CA ALA A 136 -3.81 4.88 13.12
C ALA A 136 -3.76 6.28 12.45
N GLN A 137 -2.57 6.84 12.27
CA GLN A 137 -2.43 8.13 11.56
C GLN A 137 -2.89 7.99 10.10
N TYR A 138 -2.35 7.01 9.39
CA TYR A 138 -2.56 6.84 7.95
C TYR A 138 -4.01 6.53 7.57
N HIS A 139 -4.66 5.64 8.33
CA HIS A 139 -6.03 5.19 8.04
C HIS A 139 -7.08 5.99 8.80
N ASP A 140 -6.98 6.07 10.13
CA ASP A 140 -8.07 6.61 10.95
C ASP A 140 -8.10 8.15 10.93
N VAL A 141 -6.94 8.80 10.82
CA VAL A 141 -6.83 10.27 10.79
C VAL A 141 -6.85 10.78 9.35
N ASP A 142 -5.97 10.27 8.50
CA ASP A 142 -5.81 10.79 7.13
C ASP A 142 -6.81 10.17 6.14
N GLY A 143 -7.42 9.03 6.49
CA GLY A 143 -8.47 8.40 5.70
C GLY A 143 -7.98 7.63 4.48
N TYR A 144 -6.67 7.34 4.39
CA TYR A 144 -6.08 6.56 3.31
C TYR A 144 -6.38 5.07 3.48
N THR A 145 -6.58 4.38 2.36
CA THR A 145 -6.96 2.96 2.32
C THR A 145 -5.98 2.10 1.55
N HIS A 146 -4.96 2.71 0.96
CA HIS A 146 -3.95 2.02 0.16
C HIS A 146 -2.58 2.57 0.49
N ALA A 147 -1.60 1.68 0.63
CA ALA A 147 -0.23 2.05 0.89
C ALA A 147 0.71 1.24 0.02
N VAL A 148 1.82 1.86 -0.36
CA VAL A 148 2.85 1.23 -1.19
C VAL A 148 3.86 0.47 -0.34
N THR A 149 4.37 -0.62 -0.87
CA THR A 149 5.41 -1.44 -0.24
C THR A 149 6.33 -2.05 -1.29
N GLY A 150 7.52 -2.45 -0.85
CA GLY A 150 8.54 -3.02 -1.70
C GLY A 150 9.36 -1.99 -2.48
N PRO A 151 10.31 -2.44 -3.32
CA PRO A 151 10.72 -3.82 -3.50
C PRO A 151 11.31 -4.43 -2.21
N ILE A 152 11.12 -5.73 -2.01
CA ILE A 152 11.55 -6.45 -0.79
C ILE A 152 13.08 -6.54 -0.64
N THR A 153 13.81 -6.04 -1.64
CA THR A 153 15.26 -5.86 -1.65
C THR A 153 15.57 -4.53 -2.31
N GLY A 154 16.50 -3.76 -1.76
CA GLY A 154 16.93 -2.49 -2.35
C GLY A 154 18.40 -2.19 -2.05
N ASN A 155 19.04 -1.38 -2.90
CA ASN A 155 20.49 -1.20 -2.86
C ASN A 155 20.98 -0.13 -1.87
N ASP A 156 20.20 0.91 -1.60
CA ASP A 156 20.68 2.10 -0.86
C ASP A 156 19.84 2.50 0.36
N CYS A 157 18.72 1.81 0.61
CA CYS A 157 17.78 2.14 1.69
C CYS A 157 17.27 3.58 1.64
N TYR A 158 17.01 4.05 0.42
CA TYR A 158 16.64 5.40 0.05
C TYR A 158 17.59 6.44 0.66
N HIS A 159 18.76 6.58 0.03
CA HIS A 159 19.85 7.47 0.45
C HIS A 159 20.33 7.23 1.90
N GLY A 160 20.16 6.01 2.43
CA GLY A 160 20.55 5.64 3.79
C GLY A 160 19.69 6.24 4.90
N GLN A 161 18.52 6.79 4.58
CA GLN A 161 17.63 7.44 5.55
C GLN A 161 16.70 6.46 6.27
N TYR A 162 16.59 5.23 5.76
CA TYR A 162 15.91 4.12 6.41
C TYR A 162 16.87 2.94 6.57
N PRO A 163 16.69 2.08 7.58
CA PRO A 163 17.24 0.73 7.52
C PRO A 163 16.57 -0.03 6.37
N CYS A 164 17.27 -0.92 5.66
CA CYS A 164 16.62 -1.78 4.67
C CYS A 164 17.42 -3.06 4.41
N ARG A 165 16.77 -4.02 3.74
CA ARG A 165 17.39 -5.25 3.28
C ARG A 165 18.07 -5.05 1.93
N ARG A 166 19.32 -5.50 1.83
CA ARG A 166 20.14 -5.46 0.60
C ARG A 166 20.25 -6.81 -0.12
N SER A 167 19.57 -7.82 0.38
CA SER A 167 19.55 -9.18 -0.15
C SER A 167 18.14 -9.73 -0.17
N LEU A 168 17.91 -10.77 -0.99
CA LEU A 168 16.65 -11.54 -0.95
C LEU A 168 16.36 -12.01 0.48
N PRO A 169 15.08 -12.00 0.89
CA PRO A 169 14.71 -12.47 2.22
C PRO A 169 14.92 -13.98 2.34
N THR A 170 15.31 -14.41 3.53
CA THR A 170 15.11 -15.80 3.97
C THR A 170 13.62 -16.11 4.11
N GLU A 171 13.26 -17.40 4.20
CA GLU A 171 11.85 -17.79 4.38
C GLU A 171 11.20 -17.15 5.61
N ALA A 172 11.90 -17.12 6.75
CA ALA A 172 11.39 -16.49 7.96
C ALA A 172 11.17 -14.98 7.79
N GLU A 173 12.07 -14.31 7.09
CA GLU A 173 11.97 -12.88 6.79
C GLU A 173 10.87 -12.55 5.78
N TRP A 174 10.55 -13.48 4.88
CA TRP A 174 9.41 -13.39 3.98
C TRP A 174 8.10 -13.59 4.73
N GLN A 175 8.00 -14.58 5.61
CA GLN A 175 6.81 -14.75 6.46
C GLN A 175 6.56 -13.54 7.36
N ALA A 176 7.62 -12.96 7.94
CA ALA A 176 7.51 -11.73 8.72
C ALA A 176 7.04 -10.53 7.88
N TYR A 177 7.44 -10.46 6.60
CA TYR A 177 6.91 -9.47 5.67
C TYR A 177 5.42 -9.71 5.37
N LEU A 178 4.99 -10.95 5.17
CA LEU A 178 3.58 -11.27 5.01
C LEU A 178 2.75 -10.98 6.27
N ASP A 179 3.35 -11.09 7.46
CA ASP A 179 2.71 -10.65 8.71
C ASP A 179 2.43 -9.14 8.70
N THR A 180 3.36 -8.31 8.21
CA THR A 180 3.12 -6.86 8.11
C THR A 180 2.04 -6.51 7.09
N LEU A 181 1.97 -7.24 5.97
CA LEU A 181 0.85 -7.08 5.02
C LEU A 181 -0.49 -7.45 5.64
N GLN A 182 -0.54 -8.49 6.48
CA GLN A 182 -1.75 -8.84 7.21
C GLN A 182 -2.14 -7.75 8.22
N GLU A 183 -1.18 -7.16 8.95
CA GLU A 183 -1.44 -6.03 9.85
C GLU A 183 -2.10 -4.86 9.10
N TRP A 184 -1.67 -4.57 7.87
CA TRP A 184 -2.27 -3.51 7.05
C TRP A 184 -3.72 -3.85 6.67
N TRP A 185 -3.96 -5.08 6.20
CA TRP A 185 -5.31 -5.53 5.86
C TRP A 185 -6.25 -5.46 7.06
N ASP A 186 -5.80 -5.90 8.22
CA ASP A 186 -6.57 -5.87 9.47
C ASP A 186 -6.88 -4.44 9.94
N ALA A 187 -6.04 -3.48 9.54
CA ALA A 187 -6.22 -2.05 9.77
C ALA A 187 -6.95 -1.32 8.61
N GLY A 188 -7.47 -2.04 7.60
CA GLY A 188 -8.21 -1.43 6.50
C GLY A 188 -7.34 -0.78 5.40
N VAL A 189 -6.04 -1.07 5.38
CA VAL A 189 -5.08 -0.58 4.39
C VAL A 189 -4.68 -1.70 3.43
N ALA A 190 -4.98 -1.53 2.13
CA ALA A 190 -4.61 -2.45 1.08
C ALA A 190 -3.16 -2.19 0.60
N PRO A 191 -2.24 -3.16 0.68
CA PRO A 191 -0.89 -3.03 0.16
C PRO A 191 -0.86 -3.03 -1.37
N ILE A 192 -0.09 -2.10 -1.94
CA ILE A 192 0.30 -2.04 -3.35
C ILE A 192 1.77 -2.48 -3.41
N PHE A 193 1.99 -3.70 -3.90
CA PHE A 193 3.31 -4.32 -3.92
C PHE A 193 4.10 -3.93 -5.18
N PHE A 194 5.18 -3.19 -5.02
CA PHE A 194 6.15 -2.90 -6.08
C PHE A 194 7.18 -4.03 -6.12
N ALA A 195 7.13 -4.87 -7.15
CA ALA A 195 7.85 -6.15 -7.14
C ALA A 195 9.32 -6.01 -7.53
N HIS A 196 9.59 -5.30 -8.62
CA HIS A 196 10.91 -5.25 -9.25
C HIS A 196 11.88 -4.33 -8.50
N PRO A 197 13.06 -4.84 -8.08
CA PRO A 197 14.15 -4.02 -7.58
C PRO A 197 14.87 -3.27 -8.71
N ASP A 198 15.24 -2.02 -8.47
CA ASP A 198 15.95 -1.21 -9.46
C ASP A 198 17.28 -1.84 -9.90
N GLY A 199 17.56 -1.78 -11.20
CA GLY A 199 18.78 -2.30 -11.82
C GLY A 199 18.79 -3.81 -12.06
N TRP A 200 17.70 -4.53 -11.75
CA TRP A 200 17.57 -5.93 -12.11
C TRP A 200 17.13 -6.09 -13.57
N SER A 201 17.38 -7.26 -14.15
CA SER A 201 16.71 -7.65 -15.40
C SER A 201 15.36 -8.29 -15.10
N PHE A 202 14.48 -8.35 -16.11
CA PHE A 202 13.23 -9.11 -16.01
C PHE A 202 13.45 -10.56 -15.56
N GLU A 203 14.41 -11.27 -16.17
CA GLU A 203 14.75 -12.64 -15.81
C GLU A 203 15.14 -12.76 -14.34
N ALA A 204 16.02 -11.88 -13.85
CA ALA A 204 16.45 -11.90 -12.46
C ALA A 204 15.27 -11.69 -11.50
N THR A 205 14.38 -10.74 -11.82
CA THR A 205 13.17 -10.48 -11.02
C THR A 205 12.22 -11.67 -11.04
N ARG A 206 11.90 -12.19 -12.24
CA ARG A 206 11.01 -13.35 -12.41
C ARG A 206 11.54 -14.54 -11.63
N ASP A 207 12.80 -14.91 -11.84
CA ASP A 207 13.35 -16.16 -11.31
C ASP A 207 13.50 -16.12 -9.80
N ALA A 208 13.86 -14.97 -9.23
CA ALA A 208 14.00 -14.81 -7.79
C ALA A 208 12.66 -14.67 -7.05
N LEU A 209 11.69 -13.93 -7.62
CA LEU A 209 10.46 -13.58 -6.91
C LEU A 209 9.32 -14.56 -7.13
N THR A 210 9.27 -15.28 -8.27
CA THR A 210 8.18 -16.24 -8.54
C THR A 210 7.99 -17.26 -7.41
N PRO A 211 9.03 -17.92 -6.87
CA PRO A 211 8.86 -18.89 -5.79
C PRO A 211 8.26 -18.31 -4.50
N LEU A 212 8.53 -17.02 -4.21
CA LEU A 212 7.98 -16.33 -3.04
C LEU A 212 6.50 -15.93 -3.28
N LEU A 213 6.21 -15.43 -4.47
CA LEU A 213 4.88 -14.94 -4.83
C LEU A 213 3.87 -16.08 -5.02
N GLU A 214 4.30 -17.25 -5.51
CA GLU A 214 3.43 -18.43 -5.69
C GLU A 214 3.01 -19.11 -4.38
N GLN A 215 3.60 -18.72 -3.24
CA GLN A 215 3.19 -19.25 -1.95
C GLN A 215 1.71 -18.93 -1.66
N PRO A 216 0.91 -19.87 -1.11
CA PRO A 216 -0.52 -19.66 -0.89
C PRO A 216 -0.86 -18.42 -0.06
N ARG A 217 -0.02 -18.09 0.92
CA ARG A 217 -0.20 -16.92 1.78
C ARG A 217 0.07 -15.61 1.02
N ALA A 218 1.09 -15.58 0.17
CA ALA A 218 1.39 -14.44 -0.69
C ALA A 218 0.25 -14.19 -1.69
N GLN A 219 -0.28 -15.25 -2.32
CA GLN A 219 -1.45 -15.18 -3.21
C GLN A 219 -2.69 -14.58 -2.54
N LYS A 220 -2.87 -14.84 -1.23
CA LYS A 220 -3.96 -14.28 -0.43
C LYS A 220 -3.75 -12.78 -0.19
N LEU A 221 -2.56 -12.38 0.25
CA LEU A 221 -2.26 -11.05 0.77
C LEU A 221 -1.89 -10.02 -0.30
N ILE A 222 -1.16 -10.44 -1.34
CA ILE A 222 -0.71 -9.56 -2.43
C ILE A 222 -1.82 -9.51 -3.49
N ARG A 223 -2.73 -8.56 -3.31
CA ARG A 223 -3.91 -8.37 -4.19
C ARG A 223 -3.80 -7.18 -5.12
N ILE A 224 -2.77 -6.35 -4.98
CA ILE A 224 -2.43 -5.24 -5.87
C ILE A 224 -0.91 -5.25 -6.08
N VAL A 225 -0.47 -5.30 -7.33
CA VAL A 225 0.95 -5.40 -7.67
C VAL A 225 1.31 -4.48 -8.83
N VAL A 226 2.49 -3.88 -8.75
CA VAL A 226 3.20 -3.21 -9.85
C VAL A 226 4.39 -4.11 -10.21
N PRO A 227 4.28 -5.00 -11.21
CA PRO A 227 5.32 -5.98 -11.49
C PRO A 227 6.66 -5.36 -11.90
N SER A 228 6.60 -4.18 -12.55
CA SER A 228 7.76 -3.43 -13.04
C SER A 228 8.44 -2.56 -11.97
N GLY A 229 7.94 -2.52 -10.73
CA GLY A 229 8.56 -1.77 -9.65
C GLY A 229 8.44 -0.25 -9.79
N TRP A 230 9.32 0.48 -9.09
CA TRP A 230 9.29 1.94 -8.96
C TRP A 230 9.78 2.64 -10.21
N GLU A 231 11.04 2.39 -10.56
CA GLU A 231 11.73 3.05 -11.66
C GLU A 231 12.19 2.00 -12.68
N PRO A 232 11.25 1.42 -13.46
CA PRO A 232 11.63 0.62 -14.62
C PRO A 232 12.56 1.46 -15.48
N THR A 233 13.78 0.96 -15.68
CA THR A 233 14.95 1.79 -15.98
C THR A 233 14.72 2.69 -17.19
N ARG A 234 14.80 4.00 -16.95
CA ARG A 234 15.00 5.12 -17.90
C ARG A 234 14.89 4.80 -19.39
N TYR A 235 13.74 5.10 -19.98
CA TYR A 235 13.46 5.33 -21.42
C TYR A 235 13.82 4.21 -22.43
N ASP A 236 14.59 3.19 -22.05
CA ASP A 236 15.12 2.19 -22.98
C ASP A 236 14.26 0.94 -23.06
N TRP A 237 13.42 0.67 -22.06
CA TRP A 237 12.55 -0.51 -22.10
C TRP A 237 11.54 -0.45 -23.24
N SER A 238 11.63 -1.45 -24.10
CA SER A 238 10.66 -1.66 -25.16
C SER A 238 9.31 -2.10 -24.59
N SER A 239 8.25 -1.87 -25.35
CA SER A 239 6.90 -2.36 -25.11
C SER A 239 6.86 -3.87 -24.86
N CYS A 240 7.82 -4.63 -25.40
CA CYS A 240 7.96 -6.06 -25.15
C CYS A 240 8.48 -6.38 -23.75
N THR A 241 9.40 -5.58 -23.19
CA THR A 241 9.84 -5.73 -21.80
C THR A 241 8.74 -5.35 -20.83
N TRP A 242 8.05 -4.24 -21.08
CA TRP A 242 6.87 -3.86 -20.30
C TRP A 242 5.79 -4.95 -20.31
N ALA A 243 5.47 -5.48 -21.49
CA ALA A 243 4.51 -6.58 -21.63
C ALA A 243 4.98 -7.87 -20.95
N ALA A 244 6.29 -8.15 -20.91
CA ALA A 244 6.83 -9.32 -20.20
C ALA A 244 6.59 -9.22 -18.69
N PHE A 245 6.89 -8.06 -18.07
CA PHE A 245 6.58 -7.82 -16.66
C PHE A 245 5.09 -7.91 -16.36
N ALA A 246 4.25 -7.24 -17.16
CA ALA A 246 2.80 -7.24 -16.95
C ALA A 246 2.20 -8.65 -17.09
N ARG A 247 2.65 -9.41 -18.10
CA ARG A 247 2.23 -10.81 -18.29
C ARG A 247 2.67 -11.70 -17.15
N TRP A 248 3.93 -11.61 -16.72
CA TRP A 248 4.43 -12.35 -15.56
C TRP A 248 3.60 -12.06 -14.31
N GLY A 249 3.31 -10.79 -14.02
CA GLY A 249 2.42 -10.41 -12.92
C GLY A 249 1.04 -11.08 -13.01
N ARG A 250 0.42 -11.13 -14.20
CA ARG A 250 -0.88 -11.81 -14.42
C ARG A 250 -0.81 -13.32 -14.24
N GLU A 251 0.27 -13.95 -14.69
CA GLU A 251 0.44 -15.41 -14.63
C GLU A 251 0.76 -15.86 -13.21
N THR A 252 1.64 -15.14 -12.50
CA THR A 252 2.07 -15.47 -11.14
C THR A 252 1.05 -15.07 -10.09
N LEU A 253 0.34 -13.94 -10.25
CA LEU A 253 -0.67 -13.44 -9.32
C LEU A 253 -2.03 -13.24 -10.02
N PRO A 254 -2.71 -14.33 -10.45
CA PRO A 254 -3.90 -14.25 -11.29
C PRO A 254 -5.08 -13.53 -10.62
N ASN A 255 -5.11 -13.52 -9.29
CA ASN A 255 -6.14 -12.91 -8.47
C ASN A 255 -5.80 -11.48 -8.01
N ALA A 256 -4.71 -10.88 -8.48
CA ALA A 256 -4.32 -9.52 -8.13
C ALA A 256 -4.71 -8.50 -9.21
N LEU A 257 -4.91 -7.26 -8.78
CA LEU A 257 -4.83 -6.09 -9.66
C LEU A 257 -3.38 -5.93 -10.12
N ILE A 258 -3.20 -5.90 -11.42
CA ILE A 258 -1.90 -5.62 -12.04
C ILE A 258 -1.89 -4.18 -12.50
N LEU A 259 -0.98 -3.39 -11.94
CA LEU A 259 -0.80 -1.99 -12.26
C LEU A 259 0.56 -1.78 -12.96
N ILE A 260 0.68 -0.66 -13.66
CA ILE A 260 1.95 -0.13 -14.15
C ILE A 260 2.25 1.19 -13.45
N HIS A 261 3.51 1.40 -13.10
CA HIS A 261 4.05 2.69 -12.69
C HIS A 261 5.10 3.11 -13.71
N THR A 262 5.16 4.39 -14.04
CA THR A 262 6.11 4.95 -15.01
C THR A 262 6.81 6.12 -14.36
N VAL A 263 8.07 6.35 -14.74
CA VAL A 263 8.76 7.58 -14.33
C VAL A 263 8.08 8.82 -14.94
N SER A 264 8.34 9.99 -14.37
CA SER A 264 7.79 11.27 -14.83
C SER A 264 8.00 11.45 -16.33
N ASP A 265 6.99 12.02 -16.99
CA ASP A 265 7.03 12.41 -18.41
C ASP A 265 7.17 11.24 -19.41
N VAL A 266 7.06 9.99 -18.96
CA VAL A 266 6.86 8.82 -19.83
C VAL A 266 5.37 8.63 -20.08
N ASP A 267 4.92 8.96 -21.29
CA ASP A 267 3.52 8.88 -21.68
C ASP A 267 3.15 7.57 -22.39
N ALA A 268 4.13 6.73 -22.74
CA ALA A 268 3.91 5.40 -23.27
C ALA A 268 5.05 4.42 -22.97
N PRO A 269 4.73 3.11 -22.81
CA PRO A 269 5.72 2.05 -22.64
C PRO A 269 6.35 1.69 -24.00
N VAL A 270 7.06 2.63 -24.61
CA VAL A 270 7.79 2.45 -25.88
C VAL A 270 9.27 2.72 -25.65
N GLY A 271 10.12 1.93 -26.28
CA GLY A 271 11.57 2.03 -26.15
C GLY A 271 12.28 1.01 -27.04
N THR A 272 13.58 0.86 -26.86
CA THR A 272 14.40 -0.08 -27.64
C THR A 272 15.34 -0.83 -26.71
N ASP A 273 15.16 -2.14 -26.64
CA ASP A 273 16.03 -3.02 -25.88
C ASP A 273 16.21 -4.37 -26.60
N ALA A 274 16.84 -5.33 -25.92
CA ALA A 274 17.11 -6.65 -26.48
C ALA A 274 15.84 -7.46 -26.83
N ARG A 275 14.65 -7.10 -26.32
CA ARG A 275 13.39 -7.82 -26.62
C ARG A 275 12.69 -7.32 -27.85
N CYS A 276 12.66 -6.00 -28.07
CA CYS A 276 12.21 -5.43 -29.33
C CYS A 276 12.63 -3.97 -29.50
N ASP A 277 12.41 -3.47 -30.71
CA ASP A 277 12.67 -2.10 -31.10
C ASP A 277 11.34 -1.41 -31.47
N ASP A 278 10.93 -0.43 -30.66
CA ASP A 278 9.74 0.38 -30.93
C ASP A 278 10.06 1.67 -31.72
N ASN A 279 11.25 1.80 -32.31
CA ASN A 279 11.58 2.94 -33.17
C ASN A 279 10.53 3.13 -34.27
N GLY A 280 9.96 4.34 -34.33
CA GLY A 280 8.91 4.71 -35.29
C GLY A 280 7.52 4.15 -34.99
N ARG A 281 7.33 3.45 -33.86
CA ARG A 281 6.01 3.04 -33.37
C ARG A 281 5.30 4.18 -32.67
N SER A 282 3.99 4.20 -32.79
CA SER A 282 3.13 5.13 -32.06
C SER A 282 2.96 4.72 -30.59
N ASN A 283 2.64 5.69 -29.73
CA ASN A 283 2.27 5.43 -28.34
C ASN A 283 1.09 4.44 -28.22
N GLY A 284 0.12 4.52 -29.15
CA GLY A 284 -1.01 3.59 -29.20
C GLY A 284 -0.58 2.14 -29.46
N GLU A 285 0.41 1.91 -30.34
CA GLU A 285 0.97 0.57 -30.59
C GLU A 285 1.70 0.01 -29.36
N GLY A 286 2.47 0.86 -28.65
CA GLY A 286 3.13 0.47 -27.41
C GLY A 286 2.13 0.05 -26.34
N TRP A 287 1.14 0.91 -26.07
CA TRP A 287 0.08 0.61 -25.10
C TRP A 287 -0.72 -0.63 -25.47
N ALA A 288 -1.10 -0.82 -26.75
CA ALA A 288 -1.87 -1.98 -27.19
C ALA A 288 -1.18 -3.34 -26.89
N ARG A 289 0.16 -3.36 -26.77
CA ARG A 289 0.90 -4.57 -26.37
C ARG A 289 0.81 -4.86 -24.88
N VAL A 290 0.73 -3.83 -24.03
CA VAL A 290 0.85 -3.95 -22.57
C VAL A 290 -0.52 -3.96 -21.89
N THR A 291 -1.48 -3.16 -22.36
CA THR A 291 -2.81 -3.02 -21.74
C THR A 291 -3.61 -4.31 -21.56
N PRO A 292 -3.53 -5.36 -22.41
CA PRO A 292 -4.27 -6.61 -22.15
C PRO A 292 -3.95 -7.23 -20.79
N PHE A 293 -2.79 -6.92 -20.20
CA PHE A 293 -2.32 -7.47 -18.93
C PHE A 293 -2.50 -6.53 -17.73
N LEU A 294 -2.90 -5.28 -17.96
CA LEU A 294 -2.96 -4.24 -16.93
C LEU A 294 -4.40 -3.87 -16.55
N HIS A 295 -4.61 -3.56 -15.28
CA HIS A 295 -5.87 -3.03 -14.74
C HIS A 295 -5.82 -1.51 -14.56
N GLY A 296 -4.63 -0.92 -14.44
CA GLY A 296 -4.49 0.53 -14.37
C GLY A 296 -3.05 1.03 -14.36
N TRP A 297 -2.92 2.35 -14.42
CA TRP A 297 -1.66 3.09 -14.53
C TRP A 297 -1.57 4.14 -13.43
N LEU A 298 -0.52 4.04 -12.62
CA LEU A 298 -0.09 5.03 -11.64
C LEU A 298 0.81 6.03 -12.38
N ALA A 299 0.25 7.15 -12.85
CA ALA A 299 0.96 8.10 -13.69
C ALA A 299 1.73 9.12 -12.84
N GLN A 300 3.07 9.05 -12.86
CA GLN A 300 3.96 10.03 -12.24
C GLN A 300 4.00 11.36 -13.03
N SER A 301 4.18 12.48 -12.35
CA SER A 301 4.35 13.79 -13.00
C SER A 301 5.34 14.70 -12.28
N GLY A 302 6.14 15.43 -13.06
CA GLY A 302 6.99 16.52 -12.57
C GLY A 302 6.26 17.85 -12.36
N ALA A 303 4.99 17.98 -12.77
CA ALA A 303 4.25 19.25 -12.79
C ALA A 303 4.16 19.92 -11.41
N PHE A 304 4.17 19.15 -10.33
CA PHE A 304 4.12 19.67 -8.97
C PHE A 304 5.34 20.53 -8.63
N ALA A 305 6.49 20.37 -9.31
CA ALA A 305 7.72 21.12 -9.05
C ALA A 305 7.52 22.65 -9.10
N ASP A 306 6.75 23.11 -10.09
CA ASP A 306 6.47 24.52 -10.33
C ASP A 306 5.00 24.68 -10.73
N PRO A 307 4.05 24.72 -9.77
CA PRO A 307 2.62 24.73 -10.05
C PRO A 307 2.15 25.85 -10.97
N CYS A 308 2.74 27.04 -10.81
CA CYS A 308 2.39 28.26 -11.54
C CYS A 308 3.21 28.45 -12.82
N GLY A 309 4.21 27.60 -13.06
CA GLY A 309 5.00 27.60 -14.27
C GLY A 309 4.20 27.19 -15.49
N HIS A 310 4.72 27.52 -16.67
CA HIS A 310 4.15 27.19 -17.97
C HIS A 310 5.09 26.22 -18.69
N GLY A 311 5.06 24.94 -18.28
CA GLY A 311 6.00 23.92 -18.72
C GLY A 311 5.62 23.17 -20.00
N ASP A 312 4.34 23.19 -20.40
CA ASP A 312 3.90 22.53 -21.64
C ASP A 312 4.01 23.50 -22.83
N PRO A 313 4.93 23.27 -23.78
CA PRO A 313 5.06 24.12 -24.96
C PRO A 313 3.85 24.07 -25.89
N ASN A 314 3.00 23.04 -25.81
CA ASN A 314 1.78 22.93 -26.61
C ASN A 314 0.60 23.70 -26.00
N HIS A 315 0.67 23.99 -24.70
CA HIS A 315 -0.34 24.73 -23.94
C HIS A 315 0.32 25.85 -23.10
N PRO A 316 1.04 26.80 -23.74
CA PRO A 316 1.81 27.82 -23.03
C PRO A 316 0.93 28.81 -22.24
N GLU A 317 -0.37 28.86 -22.52
CA GLU A 317 -1.34 29.66 -21.79
C GLU A 317 -1.72 29.08 -20.43
N ARG A 318 -1.45 27.78 -20.21
CA ARG A 318 -1.88 27.05 -19.02
C ARG A 318 -0.73 26.85 -18.05
N THR A 319 -1.06 26.92 -16.76
CA THR A 319 -0.15 26.55 -15.68
C THR A 319 0.06 25.04 -15.63
N ASN A 320 1.16 24.60 -15.02
CA ASN A 320 1.45 23.18 -14.80
C ASN A 320 0.35 22.48 -13.99
N PHE A 321 -0.27 23.18 -13.03
CA PHE A 321 -1.43 22.67 -12.31
C PHE A 321 -2.65 22.44 -13.23
N GLU A 322 -2.97 23.41 -14.09
CA GLU A 322 -4.09 23.26 -15.03
C GLU A 322 -3.85 22.09 -16.00
N ASN A 323 -2.64 21.99 -16.55
CA ASN A 323 -2.25 20.88 -17.43
C ASN A 323 -2.38 19.53 -16.72
N TRP A 324 -1.89 19.42 -15.48
CA TRP A 324 -2.04 18.23 -14.64
C TRP A 324 -3.52 17.82 -14.48
N THR A 325 -4.39 18.78 -14.16
CA THR A 325 -5.81 18.48 -13.97
C THR A 325 -6.50 18.04 -15.27
N GLU A 326 -6.09 18.59 -16.41
CA GLU A 326 -6.66 18.27 -17.72
C GLU A 326 -6.30 16.84 -18.17
N LEU A 327 -5.15 16.29 -17.76
CA LEU A 327 -4.75 14.91 -18.09
C LEU A 327 -5.81 13.87 -17.68
N PHE A 328 -6.66 14.19 -16.71
CA PHE A 328 -7.70 13.31 -16.20
C PHE A 328 -9.12 13.67 -16.67
N ASP A 329 -9.31 14.73 -17.48
CA ASP A 329 -10.63 15.06 -18.02
C ASP A 329 -10.93 14.21 -19.27
N PRO A 330 -11.95 13.33 -19.25
CA PRO A 330 -12.30 12.52 -20.42
C PRO A 330 -12.76 13.34 -21.64
N ASN A 331 -13.13 14.60 -21.47
CA ASN A 331 -13.58 15.49 -22.55
C ASN A 331 -12.46 16.37 -23.11
N ALA A 332 -11.31 16.43 -22.42
CA ALA A 332 -10.15 17.14 -22.90
C ALA A 332 -9.42 16.27 -23.94
N ARG A 333 -9.41 16.74 -25.19
CA ARG A 333 -8.81 16.00 -26.31
C ARG A 333 -7.34 15.70 -26.03
N GLY A 334 -6.98 14.43 -26.10
CA GLY A 334 -5.61 13.98 -25.89
C GLY A 334 -5.20 13.86 -24.42
N SER A 335 -6.11 14.02 -23.46
CA SER A 335 -5.87 13.64 -22.06
C SER A 335 -5.67 12.11 -21.94
N TYR A 336 -5.18 11.64 -20.80
CA TYR A 336 -5.04 10.20 -20.57
C TYR A 336 -6.41 9.49 -20.56
N GLN A 337 -7.42 10.11 -19.96
CA GLN A 337 -8.77 9.55 -19.96
C GLN A 337 -9.38 9.53 -21.37
N ASP A 338 -9.22 10.59 -22.19
CA ASP A 338 -9.68 10.60 -23.58
C ASP A 338 -9.01 9.50 -24.42
N ARG A 339 -7.68 9.35 -24.28
CA ARG A 339 -6.92 8.31 -24.97
C ARG A 339 -7.44 6.90 -24.70
N PHE A 340 -7.61 6.52 -23.43
CA PHE A 340 -8.08 5.17 -23.11
C PHE A 340 -9.58 5.00 -23.28
N GLN A 341 -10.41 6.02 -23.04
CA GLN A 341 -11.87 5.87 -23.17
C GLN A 341 -12.36 5.94 -24.61
N HIS A 342 -11.78 6.83 -25.43
CA HIS A 342 -12.24 7.09 -26.79
C HIS A 342 -11.28 6.59 -27.87
N GLY A 343 -10.14 6.01 -27.49
CA GLY A 343 -9.16 5.47 -28.43
C GLY A 343 -8.44 6.54 -29.25
N TYR A 344 -8.31 7.75 -28.69
CA TYR A 344 -7.61 8.85 -29.36
C TYR A 344 -6.21 8.42 -29.79
N ALA A 345 -5.82 8.78 -31.02
CA ALA A 345 -4.54 8.41 -31.62
C ALA A 345 -4.22 6.89 -31.60
N GLY A 346 -5.25 6.03 -31.67
CA GLY A 346 -5.07 4.58 -31.73
C GLY A 346 -4.78 3.91 -30.38
N TRP A 347 -5.02 4.61 -29.27
CA TRP A 347 -4.85 4.04 -27.93
C TRP A 347 -5.91 2.96 -27.66
N PRO A 348 -5.56 1.93 -26.87
CA PRO A 348 -6.46 0.81 -26.60
C PRO A 348 -7.61 1.22 -25.67
N THR A 349 -8.83 0.79 -25.99
CA THR A 349 -10.03 1.01 -25.15
C THR A 349 -10.40 -0.20 -24.30
N PHE A 350 -9.46 -1.12 -24.14
CA PHE A 350 -9.62 -2.39 -23.44
C PHE A 350 -8.40 -2.64 -22.54
N SER A 351 -8.55 -3.55 -21.59
CA SER A 351 -7.52 -3.82 -20.59
C SER A 351 -7.72 -5.21 -19.97
N ALA A 352 -7.03 -5.53 -18.88
CA ALA A 352 -7.29 -6.74 -18.10
C ALA A 352 -8.71 -6.77 -17.49
N TRP A 353 -9.45 -5.65 -17.51
CA TRP A 353 -10.88 -5.61 -17.23
C TRP A 353 -11.78 -6.14 -18.36
N GLY A 354 -11.19 -6.69 -19.44
CA GLY A 354 -11.91 -7.10 -20.64
C GLY A 354 -12.16 -5.92 -21.56
N ASN A 355 -13.41 -5.72 -21.98
CA ASN A 355 -13.81 -4.64 -22.91
C ASN A 355 -13.89 -3.25 -22.25
N ALA A 356 -13.22 -3.04 -21.13
CA ALA A 356 -13.18 -1.78 -20.41
C ALA A 356 -11.75 -1.20 -20.43
N PRO A 357 -11.60 0.13 -20.52
CA PRO A 357 -10.30 0.77 -20.53
C PRO A 357 -9.58 0.59 -19.19
N LEU A 358 -8.27 0.77 -19.20
CA LEU A 358 -7.48 0.77 -17.97
C LEU A 358 -7.84 1.97 -17.10
N ARG A 359 -7.69 1.81 -15.78
CA ARG A 359 -7.90 2.90 -14.82
C ARG A 359 -6.67 3.79 -14.74
N VAL A 360 -6.85 5.10 -14.72
CA VAL A 360 -5.75 6.08 -14.67
C VAL A 360 -5.75 6.76 -13.32
N TYR A 361 -4.65 6.63 -12.59
CA TYR A 361 -4.48 7.15 -11.24
C TYR A 361 -3.45 8.28 -11.21
N ALA A 362 -3.69 9.27 -10.35
CA ALA A 362 -2.72 10.30 -10.01
C ALA A 362 -1.63 9.71 -9.10
N GLY A 363 -0.54 9.21 -9.67
CA GLY A 363 0.57 8.58 -8.96
C GLY A 363 1.76 9.53 -8.77
N GLU A 364 2.53 9.38 -7.69
CA GLU A 364 3.86 9.96 -7.48
C GLU A 364 4.08 11.43 -8.01
N TYR A 365 3.08 12.30 -7.93
CA TYR A 365 3.22 13.69 -8.42
C TYR A 365 3.87 14.61 -7.39
N ALA A 366 3.74 14.34 -6.10
CA ALA A 366 4.20 15.20 -5.00
C ALA A 366 5.26 14.55 -4.09
N SER A 367 5.41 13.23 -4.11
CA SER A 367 6.21 12.47 -3.15
C SER A 367 7.67 12.93 -3.10
N TYR A 368 8.33 13.13 -4.25
CA TYR A 368 9.70 13.66 -4.30
C TYR A 368 9.83 15.02 -3.59
N TRP A 369 8.92 15.94 -3.89
CA TRP A 369 8.92 17.31 -3.36
C TRP A 369 8.54 17.37 -1.88
N SER A 370 7.63 16.50 -1.45
CA SER A 370 7.32 16.31 -0.04
C SER A 370 8.53 15.78 0.73
N TYR A 371 9.29 14.88 0.12
CA TYR A 371 10.49 14.29 0.70
C TYR A 371 11.60 15.32 0.89
N TRP A 372 12.06 15.91 -0.22
CA TRP A 372 13.25 16.74 -0.25
C TRP A 372 13.00 18.20 0.14
N ASN A 373 11.82 18.73 -0.18
CA ASN A 373 11.51 20.15 0.01
C ASN A 373 10.52 20.40 1.15
N ASN A 374 10.11 19.34 1.87
CA ASN A 374 9.16 19.42 2.98
C ASN A 374 7.86 20.15 2.61
N ARG A 375 7.38 19.97 1.38
CA ARG A 375 6.12 20.59 0.97
C ARG A 375 4.95 20.03 1.78
N PRO A 376 4.00 20.86 2.22
CA PRO A 376 2.89 20.41 3.07
C PRO A 376 2.07 19.29 2.43
N GLU A 377 1.62 18.34 3.23
CA GLU A 377 0.69 17.28 2.79
C GLU A 377 -0.59 17.89 2.19
N SER A 378 -1.08 19.00 2.74
CA SER A 378 -2.29 19.68 2.28
C SER A 378 -2.20 20.11 0.81
N GLU A 379 -1.02 20.50 0.33
CA GLU A 379 -0.83 20.88 -1.07
C GLU A 379 -0.92 19.66 -1.99
N ALA A 380 -0.34 18.53 -1.58
CA ALA A 380 -0.46 17.29 -2.33
C ALA A 380 -1.93 16.81 -2.36
N GLN A 381 -2.62 16.88 -1.22
CA GLN A 381 -4.05 16.55 -1.12
C GLN A 381 -4.90 17.40 -2.08
N ASP A 382 -4.61 18.69 -2.23
CA ASP A 382 -5.36 19.57 -3.15
C ASP A 382 -5.16 19.17 -4.63
N TRP A 383 -3.98 18.68 -5.00
CA TRP A 383 -3.69 18.16 -6.34
C TRP A 383 -4.37 16.82 -6.62
N GLY A 384 -4.37 15.90 -5.64
CA GLY A 384 -5.12 14.66 -5.73
C GLY A 384 -6.63 14.90 -5.84
N ASP A 385 -7.16 15.82 -5.04
CA ASP A 385 -8.58 16.21 -5.09
C ASP A 385 -8.94 16.84 -6.44
N ALA A 386 -8.04 17.62 -7.03
CA ALA A 386 -8.24 18.21 -8.36
C ALA A 386 -8.25 17.14 -9.45
N ALA A 387 -7.30 16.20 -9.45
CA ALA A 387 -7.29 15.06 -10.37
C ALA A 387 -8.56 14.21 -10.26
N MET A 388 -9.02 13.94 -9.04
CA MET A 388 -10.28 13.21 -8.77
C MET A 388 -11.51 13.97 -9.29
N ARG A 389 -11.55 15.30 -9.16
CA ARG A 389 -12.64 16.13 -9.70
C ARG A 389 -12.68 16.09 -11.23
N SER A 390 -11.51 16.08 -11.89
CA SER A 390 -11.41 16.02 -13.35
C SER A 390 -11.78 14.65 -13.92
N GLY A 391 -11.42 13.56 -13.23
CA GLY A 391 -11.83 12.22 -13.65
C GLY A 391 -10.87 11.07 -13.34
N ALA A 392 -9.83 11.30 -12.54
CA ALA A 392 -8.92 10.25 -12.09
C ALA A 392 -9.68 9.13 -11.37
N ASP A 393 -9.17 7.90 -11.49
CA ASP A 393 -9.76 6.72 -10.86
C ASP A 393 -9.27 6.51 -9.41
N GLY A 394 -8.33 7.34 -8.96
CA GLY A 394 -7.71 7.31 -7.62
C GLY A 394 -6.40 8.11 -7.57
N TYR A 395 -5.75 8.12 -6.41
CA TYR A 395 -4.51 8.87 -6.16
C TYR A 395 -3.57 8.12 -5.20
N LEU A 396 -2.26 8.35 -5.35
CA LEU A 396 -1.20 7.71 -4.54
C LEU A 396 -0.40 8.67 -3.66
N ASP A 397 -0.53 9.98 -3.87
CA ASP A 397 0.28 11.01 -3.18
C ASP A 397 -0.55 11.94 -2.28
N GLY A 398 -1.76 11.53 -1.93
CA GLY A 398 -2.65 12.29 -1.07
C GLY A 398 -3.89 12.80 -1.80
N GLY A 399 -4.94 13.04 -1.02
CA GLY A 399 -6.27 13.44 -1.47
C GLY A 399 -7.29 13.15 -0.38
N ARG A 400 -8.36 13.94 -0.32
CA ARG A 400 -9.44 13.84 0.68
C ARG A 400 -10.73 13.31 0.06
N VAL A 401 -10.90 13.47 -1.25
CA VAL A 401 -12.12 13.06 -1.97
C VAL A 401 -12.20 11.52 -2.09
N PRO A 402 -13.33 10.88 -1.72
CA PRO A 402 -13.52 9.45 -1.95
C PRO A 402 -13.48 9.09 -3.43
N ALA A 403 -12.84 7.96 -3.77
CA ALA A 403 -12.83 7.44 -5.14
C ALA A 403 -14.24 7.07 -5.61
N ARG A 404 -14.63 7.53 -6.81
CA ARG A 404 -15.92 7.17 -7.41
C ARG A 404 -15.84 5.71 -7.89
N LEU A 405 -16.68 4.84 -7.33
CA LEU A 405 -16.85 3.48 -7.86
C LEU A 405 -17.43 3.57 -9.29
N ARG A 406 -16.59 3.41 -10.32
CA ARG A 406 -17.09 3.13 -11.67
C ARG A 406 -17.78 1.77 -11.63
N ARG A 407 -19.11 1.74 -11.81
CA ARG A 407 -19.83 0.48 -12.04
C ARG A 407 -19.24 -0.16 -13.30
N ALA A 408 -18.72 -1.39 -13.17
CA ALA A 408 -18.46 -2.21 -14.34
C ALA A 408 -19.78 -2.29 -15.14
N ARG A 409 -19.75 -1.88 -16.40
CA ARG A 409 -20.90 -2.00 -17.30
C ARG A 409 -21.03 -3.42 -17.81
#